data_AF-A0A914E8E2-F1
#
_entry.id   AF-A0A914E8E2-F1
#
_cell.length_a   1.000
_cell.length_b   1.000
_cell.length_c   1.000
_cell.angle_alpha   90.00
_cell.angle_beta   90.00
_cell.angle_gamma   90.00
#
_symmetry.space_group_name_H-M   'P 1'
#
loop_
_entity.id
_entity.type
_entity.pdbx_description
1 polymer ?
#
loop_
_entity_poly.entity_id
_entity_poly.type
_entity_poly.pdbx_seq_one_letter_code
_entity_poly.pdbx_strand_id
1 'polypeptide(L)'
;MLMDDNHYSYDEQHTRYDCVERYSDDVYGDPEARKMVDGLAIHWYADGTKPNTAALIAAHEKYPDKFLLYSETLNSWVIGWTDMNMCLDPNGLPSWIDLQLEAPIIVSNASDEFEKQPMYYALGHVVKFIVPNSTIIGLDWENPVPELIGTAAITPSGEHVIFLNNRDNSTSHTVTVYNNQGGWTSLTLEPKSFTTIVYNATGGYPSINSNTIYSQLNTADGKWTNIDGTAQGCYVCEVKT
;
A
#
# COMPACT_ATOMS: atom_id res chain seq x y z
N MET A 1 7.20 18.42 9.54
CA MET A 1 6.89 19.47 8.55
C MET A 1 7.58 20.74 9.01
N LEU A 2 8.84 20.94 8.62
CA LEU A 2 9.50 22.23 8.78
C LEU A 2 9.17 23.01 7.51
N MET A 3 8.20 23.92 7.62
CA MET A 3 8.06 25.01 6.65
C MET A 3 8.85 26.17 7.22
N ASP A 4 9.94 26.54 6.56
CA ASP A 4 10.67 27.78 6.85
C ASP A 4 10.05 28.90 6.00
N ASP A 5 9.58 29.94 6.69
CA ASP A 5 8.66 30.97 6.22
C ASP A 5 9.31 32.06 5.33
N ASN A 6 10.48 31.82 4.72
CA ASN A 6 11.22 32.92 4.09
C ASN A 6 11.73 32.76 2.66
N HIS A 7 11.52 31.66 1.95
CA HIS A 7 11.72 31.63 0.50
C HIS A 7 10.65 30.77 -0.17
N TYR A 8 9.70 31.42 -0.85
CA TYR A 8 8.77 30.77 -1.77
C TYR A 8 9.56 30.16 -2.93
N SER A 9 9.90 28.87 -2.82
CA SER A 9 10.09 28.01 -3.99
C SER A 9 9.03 26.92 -3.92
N TYR A 10 7.86 27.22 -4.49
CA TYR A 10 6.98 26.19 -5.01
C TYR A 10 7.75 25.53 -6.17
N ASP A 11 8.47 24.45 -5.90
CA ASP A 11 9.07 23.63 -6.94
C ASP A 11 8.20 22.38 -7.08
N GLU A 12 7.42 22.29 -8.15
CA GLU A 12 6.56 21.14 -8.44
C GLU A 12 7.36 19.89 -8.88
N GLN A 13 8.70 19.88 -8.73
CA GLN A 13 9.58 18.79 -9.18
C GLN A 13 10.07 17.83 -8.08
N HIS A 14 9.47 17.85 -6.89
CA HIS A 14 9.93 17.08 -5.71
C HIS A 14 9.83 15.54 -5.82
N THR A 15 9.33 14.99 -6.93
CA THR A 15 9.34 13.54 -7.22
C THR A 15 10.51 13.10 -8.09
N ARG A 16 11.40 14.01 -8.51
CA ARG A 16 12.56 13.65 -9.33
C ARG A 16 13.65 12.95 -8.49
N TYR A 17 14.32 12.01 -9.16
CA TYR A 17 15.15 10.93 -8.63
C TYR A 17 16.14 11.28 -7.50
N ASP A 18 16.58 12.53 -7.40
CA ASP A 18 17.65 13.01 -6.53
C ASP A 18 17.15 13.69 -5.24
N CYS A 19 15.87 14.05 -5.14
CA CYS A 19 15.37 14.88 -4.05
C CYS A 19 15.37 14.16 -2.70
N VAL A 20 14.89 12.91 -2.63
CA VAL A 20 14.82 12.18 -1.36
C VAL A 20 16.21 11.97 -0.76
N GLU A 21 17.17 11.53 -1.56
CA GLU A 21 18.55 11.30 -1.10
C GLU A 21 19.23 12.62 -0.70
N ARG A 22 19.11 13.65 -1.54
CA ARG A 22 19.72 14.96 -1.28
C ARG A 22 19.15 15.63 -0.03
N TYR A 23 17.82 15.70 0.12
CA TYR A 23 17.20 16.30 1.31
C TYR A 23 17.53 15.51 2.57
N SER A 24 17.60 14.18 2.47
CA SER A 24 18.04 13.33 3.58
C SER A 24 19.49 13.67 3.98
N ASP A 25 20.37 13.89 3.00
CA ASP A 25 21.76 14.26 3.26
C ASP A 25 21.92 15.65 3.87
N ASP A 26 21.20 16.65 3.33
CA ASP A 26 21.27 18.01 3.82
C ASP A 26 20.73 18.12 5.27
N VAL A 27 19.65 17.39 5.60
CA VAL A 27 19.02 17.44 6.94
C VAL A 27 19.68 16.50 7.94
N TYR A 28 19.93 15.24 7.57
CA TYR A 28 20.46 14.22 8.49
C TYR A 28 21.99 14.20 8.56
N GLY A 29 22.67 14.84 7.61
CA GLY A 29 24.10 15.10 7.65
C GLY A 29 24.48 16.16 8.69
N ASP A 30 23.57 17.08 9.04
CA ASP A 30 23.76 18.02 10.15
C ASP A 30 23.42 17.36 11.51
N PRO A 31 24.38 17.22 12.44
CA PRO A 31 24.16 16.58 13.74
C PRO A 31 23.13 17.28 14.63
N GLU A 32 22.94 18.59 14.51
CA GLU A 32 21.97 19.33 15.31
C GLU A 32 20.56 19.17 14.73
N ALA A 33 20.41 19.27 13.40
CA ALA A 33 19.14 19.02 12.74
C ALA A 33 18.68 17.57 12.89
N ARG A 34 19.59 16.59 12.77
CA ARG A 34 19.28 15.16 12.92
C ARG A 34 18.66 14.82 14.27
N LYS A 35 18.98 15.54 15.35
CA LYS A 35 18.39 15.31 16.68
C LYS A 35 16.94 15.80 16.78
N MET A 36 16.56 16.73 15.91
CA MET A 36 15.23 17.37 15.94
C MET A 36 14.24 16.72 14.97
N VAL A 37 14.71 15.85 14.08
CA VAL A 37 13.90 15.25 13.02
C VAL A 37 13.87 13.74 13.18
N ASP A 38 12.69 13.19 13.40
CA ASP A 38 12.48 11.75 13.60
C ASP A 38 12.37 10.95 12.29
N GLY A 39 12.07 11.62 11.17
CA GLY A 39 11.85 10.94 9.88
C GLY A 39 11.55 11.89 8.73
N LEU A 40 11.26 11.30 7.56
CA LEU A 40 10.91 12.01 6.33
C LEU A 40 9.48 11.67 5.92
N ALA A 41 8.69 12.67 5.58
CA ALA A 41 7.38 12.50 4.95
C ALA A 41 7.48 12.87 3.47
N ILE A 42 6.99 12.00 2.60
CA ILE A 42 7.14 12.10 1.15
C ILE A 42 5.76 12.02 0.51
N HIS A 43 5.54 12.91 -0.46
CA HIS A 43 4.37 12.89 -1.31
C HIS A 43 4.77 12.44 -2.71
N TRP A 44 3.87 11.78 -3.41
CA TRP A 44 3.96 11.62 -4.86
C TRP A 44 2.67 12.09 -5.50
N TYR A 45 2.82 12.60 -6.72
CA TYR A 45 1.73 13.07 -7.54
C TYR A 45 1.80 12.25 -8.82
N ALA A 46 0.71 11.58 -9.17
CA ALA A 46 0.62 10.56 -10.20
C ALA A 46 0.81 11.08 -11.64
N ASP A 47 1.93 11.73 -11.91
CA ASP A 47 2.24 12.47 -13.12
C ASP A 47 2.74 11.59 -14.29
N GLY A 48 2.55 10.27 -14.17
CA GLY A 48 3.01 9.28 -15.15
C GLY A 48 4.41 8.71 -14.88
N THR A 49 5.10 9.16 -13.82
CA THR A 49 6.37 8.58 -13.37
C THR A 49 6.14 7.59 -12.23
N LYS A 50 6.76 6.40 -12.23
CA LYS A 50 6.60 5.46 -11.11
C LYS A 50 7.20 6.04 -9.81
N PRO A 51 6.61 5.75 -8.64
CA PRO A 51 7.24 5.99 -7.34
C PRO A 51 8.71 5.56 -7.34
N ASN A 52 9.64 6.45 -7.01
CA ASN A 52 11.06 6.10 -6.93
C ASN A 52 11.36 5.36 -5.62
N THR A 53 10.99 4.08 -5.57
CA THR A 53 11.24 3.21 -4.42
C THR A 53 12.72 2.99 -4.15
N ALA A 54 13.59 3.13 -5.16
CA ALA A 54 15.04 2.98 -4.99
C ALA A 54 15.62 4.09 -4.10
N ALA A 55 15.19 5.34 -4.30
CA ALA A 55 15.62 6.44 -3.44
C ALA A 55 15.11 6.30 -2.00
N LEU A 56 13.90 5.73 -1.80
CA LEU A 56 13.38 5.40 -0.46
C LEU A 56 14.26 4.36 0.23
N ILE A 57 14.63 3.30 -0.49
CA ILE A 57 15.52 2.25 0.02
C ILE A 57 16.89 2.83 0.35
N ALA A 58 17.50 3.61 -0.54
CA ALA A 58 18.80 4.23 -0.33
C ALA A 58 18.81 5.17 0.88
N ALA A 59 17.77 5.99 1.05
CA ALA A 59 17.63 6.87 2.22
C ALA A 59 17.51 6.07 3.52
N HIS A 60 16.70 5.00 3.54
CA HIS A 60 16.56 4.15 4.72
C HIS A 60 17.88 3.42 5.05
N GLU A 61 18.58 2.86 4.06
CA GLU A 61 19.87 2.19 4.26
C GLU A 61 20.93 3.14 4.85
N LYS A 62 20.93 4.41 4.42
CA LYS A 62 21.87 5.43 4.91
C LYS A 62 21.49 5.97 6.29
N TYR A 63 20.20 6.08 6.59
CA TYR A 63 19.66 6.66 7.82
C TYR A 63 18.61 5.73 8.49
N PRO A 64 19.02 4.55 8.97
CA PRO A 64 18.08 3.52 9.43
C PRO A 64 17.33 3.87 10.73
N ASP A 65 17.81 4.85 11.50
CA ASP A 65 17.14 5.40 12.68
C ASP A 65 16.03 6.40 12.35
N LYS A 66 15.87 6.78 11.06
CA LYS A 66 14.87 7.75 10.60
C LYS A 66 13.73 7.04 9.89
N PHE A 67 12.50 7.29 10.33
CA PHE A 67 11.34 6.66 9.70
C PHE A 67 10.99 7.33 8.37
N LEU A 68 10.32 6.59 7.48
CA LEU A 68 9.72 7.12 6.26
C LEU A 68 8.20 7.05 6.34
N LEU A 69 7.52 8.14 6.01
CA LEU A 69 6.07 8.19 5.76
C LEU A 69 5.87 8.49 4.28
N TYR A 70 5.09 7.67 3.58
CA TYR A 70 4.91 7.79 2.15
C TYR A 70 3.49 7.41 1.74
N SER A 71 2.92 8.25 0.89
CA SER A 71 1.52 8.21 0.48
C SER A 71 1.21 7.16 -0.58
N GLU A 72 2.00 6.09 -0.80
CA GLU A 72 1.67 5.14 -1.89
C GLU A 72 2.26 3.73 -1.86
N THR A 73 3.28 3.44 -1.03
CA THR A 73 3.83 2.08 -0.94
C THR A 73 4.17 1.68 0.48
N LEU A 74 3.95 0.40 0.77
CA LEU A 74 4.39 -0.27 2.00
C LEU A 74 5.66 -1.11 1.78
N ASN A 75 6.06 -1.33 0.52
CA ASN A 75 7.16 -2.23 0.17
C ASN A 75 8.52 -1.49 0.09
N SER A 76 8.67 -0.35 0.78
CA SER A 76 9.87 0.49 0.70
C SER A 76 10.20 1.16 2.03
N TRP A 77 10.13 0.40 3.14
CA TRP A 77 10.51 0.82 4.49
C TRP A 77 9.67 1.96 5.10
N VAL A 78 8.51 2.20 4.49
CA VAL A 78 7.55 3.19 4.94
C VAL A 78 6.74 2.61 6.09
N ILE A 79 6.58 3.37 7.17
CA ILE A 79 5.88 2.93 8.39
C ILE A 79 4.41 3.35 8.43
N GLY A 80 3.95 4.12 7.44
CA GLY A 80 2.60 4.65 7.41
C GLY A 80 2.27 5.38 6.12
N TRP A 81 0.97 5.42 5.84
CA TRP A 81 0.38 6.00 4.65
C TRP A 81 -0.74 6.95 5.06
N THR A 82 -0.91 8.06 4.35
CA THR A 82 -2.00 9.01 4.59
C THR A 82 -2.47 9.58 3.26
N ASP A 83 -3.78 9.51 3.02
CA ASP A 83 -4.40 10.13 1.85
C ASP A 83 -4.45 11.65 2.03
N MET A 84 -4.69 12.34 0.92
CA MET A 84 -5.01 13.76 0.90
C MET A 84 -6.45 14.00 1.43
N ASN A 85 -7.41 14.17 0.54
CA ASN A 85 -8.78 14.53 0.91
C ASN A 85 -9.58 13.28 1.28
N MET A 86 -10.17 13.26 2.47
CA MET A 86 -11.08 12.17 2.87
C MET A 86 -12.32 12.11 1.97
N CYS A 87 -12.85 13.27 1.57
CA CYS A 87 -13.93 13.39 0.60
C CYS A 87 -13.89 14.72 -0.17
N LEU A 88 -14.49 14.72 -1.36
CA LEU A 88 -14.68 15.91 -2.22
C LEU A 88 -16.08 15.87 -2.85
N ASP A 89 -16.49 16.98 -3.48
CA ASP A 89 -17.70 16.99 -4.30
C ASP A 89 -17.48 16.26 -5.65
N PRO A 90 -18.53 16.04 -6.48
CA PRO A 90 -18.38 15.37 -7.78
C PRO A 90 -17.48 16.09 -8.79
N ASN A 91 -17.09 17.33 -8.53
CA ASN A 91 -16.17 18.12 -9.35
C ASN A 91 -14.74 18.11 -8.79
N GLY A 92 -14.47 17.39 -7.69
CA GLY A 92 -13.16 17.38 -7.04
C GLY A 92 -12.83 18.67 -6.28
N LEU A 93 -13.85 19.38 -5.80
CA LEU A 93 -13.82 20.68 -5.13
C LEU A 93 -14.45 20.58 -3.72
N PRO A 94 -14.39 21.62 -2.86
CA PRO A 94 -13.84 22.97 -3.04
C PRO A 94 -12.31 23.03 -2.99
N SER A 95 -11.74 23.94 -3.78
CA SER A 95 -10.33 24.34 -3.71
C SER A 95 -10.24 25.85 -3.83
N TRP A 96 -9.44 26.49 -2.97
CA TRP A 96 -9.25 27.95 -3.01
C TRP A 96 -8.65 28.43 -4.35
N ILE A 97 -7.86 27.58 -5.00
CA ILE A 97 -7.23 27.84 -6.30
C ILE A 97 -7.93 27.13 -7.47
N ASP A 98 -9.14 26.59 -7.25
CA ASP A 98 -9.89 25.82 -8.25
C ASP A 98 -9.13 24.59 -8.80
N LEU A 99 -8.22 24.02 -8.00
CA LEU A 99 -7.55 22.76 -8.33
C LEU A 99 -8.49 21.58 -8.07
N GLN A 100 -8.83 20.85 -9.12
CA GLN A 100 -9.64 19.63 -9.04
C GLN A 100 -8.76 18.43 -8.67
N LEU A 101 -9.19 17.67 -7.67
CA LEU A 101 -8.50 16.48 -7.18
C LEU A 101 -9.48 15.32 -7.05
N GLU A 102 -8.95 14.11 -6.88
CA GLU A 102 -9.74 12.93 -6.55
C GLU A 102 -9.77 12.68 -5.03
N ALA A 103 -10.79 11.95 -4.58
CA ALA A 103 -10.90 11.49 -3.20
C ALA A 103 -11.52 10.08 -3.15
N PRO A 104 -11.25 9.27 -2.11
CA PRO A 104 -11.88 7.97 -1.93
C PRO A 104 -13.40 8.03 -1.79
N ILE A 105 -13.93 9.15 -1.30
CA ILE A 105 -15.36 9.36 -1.09
C ILE A 105 -15.80 10.63 -1.83
N ILE A 106 -16.83 10.50 -2.66
CA ILE A 106 -17.45 11.64 -3.33
C ILE A 106 -18.79 11.92 -2.64
N VAL A 107 -19.01 13.15 -2.19
CA VAL A 107 -20.24 13.55 -1.49
C VAL A 107 -21.05 14.45 -2.39
N SER A 108 -22.29 14.06 -2.68
CA SER A 108 -23.21 14.87 -3.48
C SER A 108 -23.67 16.08 -2.68
N ASN A 109 -23.63 17.27 -3.29
CA ASN A 109 -24.22 18.47 -2.70
C ASN A 109 -25.72 18.63 -3.05
N ALA A 110 -26.21 17.84 -4.00
CA ALA A 110 -27.58 17.89 -4.51
C ALA A 110 -28.48 16.81 -3.89
N SER A 111 -27.88 15.72 -3.39
CA SER A 111 -28.54 14.63 -2.68
C SER A 111 -27.81 14.34 -1.37
N ASP A 112 -28.50 13.83 -0.35
CA ASP A 112 -27.90 13.38 0.92
C ASP A 112 -27.23 12.00 0.76
N GLU A 113 -26.35 11.89 -0.23
CA GLU A 113 -25.73 10.65 -0.69
C GLU A 113 -24.22 10.82 -0.89
N PHE A 114 -23.49 9.72 -0.75
CA PHE A 114 -22.07 9.66 -1.04
C PHE A 114 -21.71 8.36 -1.76
N GLU A 115 -20.67 8.43 -2.58
CA GLU A 115 -20.15 7.32 -3.37
C GLU A 115 -18.75 6.94 -2.88
N LYS A 116 -18.52 5.64 -2.73
CA LYS A 116 -17.21 5.08 -2.40
C LYS A 116 -16.49 4.72 -3.69
N GLN A 117 -15.40 5.43 -3.99
CA GLN A 117 -14.58 5.21 -5.17
C GLN A 117 -13.73 3.93 -5.02
N PRO A 118 -13.18 3.37 -6.12
CA PRO A 118 -12.27 2.23 -6.05
C PRO A 118 -11.11 2.40 -5.06
N MET A 119 -10.58 3.63 -4.92
CA MET A 119 -9.55 3.97 -3.94
C MET A 119 -9.99 3.68 -2.49
N TYR A 120 -11.24 3.96 -2.11
CA TYR A 120 -11.75 3.67 -0.77
C TYR A 120 -11.63 2.18 -0.42
N TYR A 121 -11.96 1.32 -1.38
CA TYR A 121 -11.89 -0.12 -1.18
C TYR A 121 -10.45 -0.64 -1.20
N ALA A 122 -9.61 -0.12 -2.09
CA ALA A 122 -8.18 -0.43 -2.12
C ALA A 122 -7.48 -0.07 -0.79
N LEU A 123 -7.78 1.11 -0.24
CA LEU A 123 -7.32 1.50 1.10
C LEU A 123 -7.88 0.58 2.18
N GLY A 124 -9.17 0.24 2.07
CA GLY A 124 -9.85 -0.70 2.95
C GLY A 124 -9.16 -2.06 3.06
N HIS A 125 -8.55 -2.55 1.97
CA HIS A 125 -7.76 -3.79 1.99
C HIS A 125 -6.56 -3.72 2.91
N VAL A 126 -6.00 -2.54 3.19
CA VAL A 126 -4.82 -2.36 4.05
C VAL A 126 -5.24 -1.91 5.45
N VAL A 127 -5.95 -0.78 5.56
CA VAL A 127 -6.22 -0.12 6.84
C VAL A 127 -7.11 -0.93 7.79
N LYS A 128 -7.89 -1.88 7.25
CA LYS A 128 -8.72 -2.77 8.05
C LYS A 128 -7.91 -3.88 8.74
N PHE A 129 -6.78 -4.28 8.16
CA PHE A 129 -6.04 -5.48 8.57
C PHE A 129 -4.63 -5.17 9.10
N ILE A 130 -4.08 -4.00 8.81
CA ILE A 130 -2.85 -3.48 9.42
C ILE A 130 -3.21 -2.53 10.54
N VAL A 131 -2.96 -2.96 11.78
CA VAL A 131 -3.14 -2.15 12.99
C VAL A 131 -1.80 -1.58 13.45
N PRO A 132 -1.77 -0.55 14.34
CA PRO A 132 -0.50 -0.03 14.87
C PRO A 132 0.37 -1.14 15.47
N ASN A 133 1.68 -1.06 15.21
CA ASN A 133 2.71 -2.05 15.56
C ASN A 133 2.66 -3.38 14.77
N SER A 134 1.86 -3.48 13.70
CA SER A 134 2.07 -4.52 12.70
C SER A 134 3.45 -4.39 12.05
N THR A 135 4.07 -5.52 11.72
CA THR A 135 5.39 -5.59 11.09
C THR A 135 5.25 -6.08 9.66
N ILE A 136 5.72 -5.32 8.67
CA ILE A 136 5.83 -5.80 7.28
C ILE A 136 6.93 -6.87 7.22
N ILE A 137 6.66 -7.97 6.53
CA ILE A 137 7.59 -9.10 6.40
C ILE A 137 7.86 -9.43 4.93
N GLY A 138 8.90 -10.20 4.67
CA GLY A 138 9.31 -10.55 3.32
C GLY A 138 8.28 -11.43 2.61
N LEU A 139 8.07 -11.16 1.33
CA LEU A 139 7.26 -11.99 0.43
C LEU A 139 8.06 -12.22 -0.86
N ASP A 140 8.64 -13.41 -1.00
CA ASP A 140 9.39 -13.77 -2.19
C ASP A 140 8.50 -14.45 -3.21
N TRP A 141 8.77 -14.22 -4.48
CA TRP A 141 8.08 -14.83 -5.60
C TRP A 141 9.05 -15.76 -6.33
N GLU A 142 8.74 -17.05 -6.43
CA GLU A 142 9.58 -17.99 -7.18
C GLU A 142 9.51 -17.73 -8.69
N ASN A 143 8.32 -17.37 -9.18
CA ASN A 143 8.05 -17.05 -10.58
C ASN A 143 7.38 -15.68 -10.67
N PRO A 144 8.13 -14.57 -10.55
CA PRO A 144 7.55 -13.24 -10.48
C PRO A 144 6.87 -12.85 -11.79
N VAL A 145 5.65 -12.34 -11.68
CA VAL A 145 4.89 -11.71 -12.77
C VAL A 145 4.85 -10.20 -12.47
N PRO A 146 5.30 -9.31 -13.37
CA PRO A 146 5.38 -7.87 -13.10
C PRO A 146 4.04 -7.21 -12.69
N GLU A 147 2.94 -7.75 -13.19
CA GLU A 147 1.58 -7.29 -12.93
C GLU A 147 1.07 -7.67 -11.53
N LEU A 148 1.64 -8.73 -10.93
CA LEU A 148 1.31 -9.17 -9.58
C LEU A 148 2.17 -8.43 -8.56
N ILE A 149 1.52 -7.77 -7.61
CA ILE A 149 2.17 -7.15 -6.45
C ILE A 149 1.66 -7.82 -5.20
N GLY A 150 2.57 -8.12 -4.26
CA GLY A 150 2.19 -8.57 -2.94
C GLY A 150 2.90 -7.82 -1.82
N THR A 151 2.26 -7.80 -0.66
CA THR A 151 2.83 -7.33 0.61
C THR A 151 2.35 -8.25 1.71
N ALA A 152 3.24 -8.66 2.61
CA ALA A 152 2.90 -9.48 3.77
C ALA A 152 3.22 -8.74 5.07
N ALA A 153 2.45 -9.01 6.12
CA ALA A 153 2.61 -8.41 7.43
C ALA A 153 2.22 -9.38 8.56
N ILE A 154 2.73 -9.14 9.75
CA ILE A 154 2.32 -9.78 11.00
C ILE A 154 1.73 -8.72 11.93
N THR A 155 0.53 -8.97 12.45
CA THR A 155 -0.12 -8.10 13.44
C THR A 155 0.46 -8.32 14.85
N PRO A 156 0.26 -7.40 15.80
CA PRO A 156 0.65 -7.60 17.20
C PRO A 156 -0.03 -8.81 17.87
N SER A 157 -1.18 -9.25 17.36
CA SER A 157 -1.87 -10.48 17.79
C SER A 157 -1.25 -11.77 17.22
N GLY A 158 -0.29 -11.67 16.30
CA GLY A 158 0.38 -12.79 15.64
C GLY A 158 -0.32 -13.29 14.37
N GLU A 159 -1.31 -12.56 13.87
CA GLU A 159 -1.99 -12.89 12.61
C GLU A 159 -1.11 -12.48 11.43
N HIS A 160 -1.01 -13.36 10.44
CA HIS A 160 -0.35 -13.08 9.18
C HIS A 160 -1.39 -12.54 8.20
N VAL A 161 -1.04 -11.44 7.55
CA VAL A 161 -1.88 -10.77 6.57
C VAL A 161 -1.11 -10.63 5.27
N ILE A 162 -1.70 -11.03 4.16
CA ILE A 162 -1.10 -10.91 2.83
C ILE A 162 -2.06 -10.16 1.93
N PHE A 163 -1.57 -9.08 1.33
CA PHE A 163 -2.24 -8.32 0.29
C PHE A 163 -1.68 -8.76 -1.05
N LEU A 164 -2.56 -9.13 -1.97
CA LEU A 164 -2.22 -9.50 -3.34
C LEU A 164 -3.03 -8.62 -4.30
N ASN A 165 -2.34 -8.01 -5.25
CA ASN A 165 -2.93 -7.18 -6.29
C ASN A 165 -2.58 -7.77 -7.65
N ASN A 166 -3.61 -8.09 -8.45
CA ASN A 166 -3.45 -8.40 -9.85
C ASN A 166 -3.81 -7.18 -10.70
N ARG A 167 -2.78 -6.55 -11.29
CA ARG A 167 -2.94 -5.37 -12.15
C ARG A 167 -3.10 -5.71 -13.63
N ASP A 168 -3.11 -6.99 -13.99
CA ASP A 168 -3.38 -7.38 -15.36
C ASP A 168 -4.81 -6.99 -15.74
N ASN A 169 -4.99 -6.54 -16.98
CA ASN A 169 -6.28 -6.09 -17.49
C ASN A 169 -7.24 -7.24 -17.84
N SER A 170 -6.71 -8.43 -18.11
CA SER A 170 -7.45 -9.57 -18.69
C SER A 170 -7.03 -10.95 -18.20
N THR A 171 -5.86 -11.10 -17.60
CA THR A 171 -5.32 -12.40 -17.18
C THR A 171 -5.57 -12.67 -15.71
N SER A 172 -6.25 -13.77 -15.41
CA SER A 172 -6.34 -14.32 -14.05
C SER A 172 -5.05 -15.10 -13.74
N HIS A 173 -4.56 -14.99 -12.50
CA HIS A 173 -3.35 -15.69 -12.06
C HIS A 173 -3.64 -16.51 -10.81
N THR A 174 -3.34 -17.80 -10.83
CA THR A 174 -3.45 -18.66 -9.64
C THR A 174 -2.19 -18.56 -8.78
N VAL A 175 -2.32 -18.02 -7.59
CA VAL A 175 -1.20 -17.86 -6.65
C VAL A 175 -1.30 -18.90 -5.55
N THR A 176 -0.19 -19.55 -5.25
CA THR A 176 -0.01 -20.45 -4.11
C THR A 176 0.87 -19.76 -3.08
N VAL A 177 0.32 -19.55 -1.89
CA VAL A 177 1.03 -18.98 -0.75
C VAL A 177 1.54 -20.13 0.12
N TYR A 178 2.82 -20.11 0.47
CA TYR A 178 3.42 -21.03 1.44
C TYR A 178 3.76 -20.29 2.74
N ASN A 179 3.66 -21.03 3.85
CA ASN A 179 4.22 -20.59 5.11
C ASN A 179 5.51 -21.37 5.44
N ASN A 180 6.34 -20.80 6.32
CA ASN A 180 7.62 -21.39 6.74
C ASN A 180 7.48 -22.67 7.59
N GLN A 181 6.25 -23.10 7.86
CA GLN A 181 5.92 -24.33 8.58
C GLN A 181 5.48 -25.46 7.63
N GLY A 182 5.57 -25.26 6.31
CA GLY A 182 5.25 -26.26 5.28
C GLY A 182 3.78 -26.34 4.88
N GLY A 183 2.92 -25.43 5.35
CA GLY A 183 1.54 -25.31 4.92
C GLY A 183 1.39 -24.41 3.70
N TRP A 184 0.34 -24.63 2.91
CA TRP A 184 0.07 -23.83 1.71
C TRP A 184 -1.43 -23.64 1.44
N THR A 185 -1.76 -22.59 0.68
CA THR A 185 -3.09 -22.38 0.07
C THR A 185 -2.95 -21.82 -1.32
N SER A 186 -3.92 -22.09 -2.19
CA SER A 186 -3.97 -21.55 -3.54
C SER A 186 -5.27 -20.80 -3.77
N LEU A 187 -5.19 -19.70 -4.50
CA LEU A 187 -6.32 -18.88 -4.90
C LEU A 187 -6.10 -18.31 -6.29
N THR A 188 -7.18 -18.05 -7.00
CA THR A 188 -7.14 -17.37 -8.30
C THR A 188 -7.35 -15.88 -8.09
N LEU A 189 -6.37 -15.08 -8.52
CA LEU A 189 -6.48 -13.62 -8.57
C LEU A 189 -7.06 -13.24 -9.92
N GLU A 190 -8.30 -12.77 -9.93
CA GLU A 190 -8.95 -12.27 -11.15
C GLU A 190 -8.25 -11.01 -11.67
N PRO A 191 -8.39 -10.65 -12.96
CA PRO A 191 -7.80 -9.44 -13.51
C PRO A 191 -8.33 -8.22 -12.75
N LYS A 192 -7.48 -7.20 -12.58
CA LYS A 192 -7.83 -5.97 -11.87
C LYS A 192 -8.47 -6.23 -10.50
N SER A 193 -7.79 -7.00 -9.65
CA SER A 193 -8.31 -7.37 -8.34
C SER A 193 -7.34 -7.10 -7.20
N PHE A 194 -7.91 -6.75 -6.05
CA PHE A 194 -7.23 -6.75 -4.76
C PHE A 194 -7.77 -7.91 -3.93
N THR A 195 -6.89 -8.66 -3.29
CA THR A 195 -7.23 -9.78 -2.41
C THR A 195 -6.45 -9.68 -1.12
N THR A 196 -7.14 -9.82 0.01
CA THR A 196 -6.50 -9.92 1.33
C THR A 196 -6.70 -11.33 1.88
N ILE A 197 -5.62 -11.93 2.37
CA ILE A 197 -5.61 -13.22 3.06
C ILE A 197 -5.19 -12.97 4.51
N VAL A 198 -5.94 -13.52 5.46
CA VAL A 198 -5.62 -13.43 6.90
C VAL A 198 -5.60 -14.84 7.48
N TYR A 199 -4.55 -15.17 8.23
CA TYR A 199 -4.45 -16.46 8.92
C TYR A 199 -3.64 -16.37 10.23
N ASN A 200 -3.85 -17.32 11.14
CA ASN A 200 -3.08 -17.45 12.37
C ASN A 200 -2.09 -18.62 12.26
N ALA A 201 -0.82 -18.40 12.62
CA ALA A 201 0.23 -19.40 12.53
C ALA A 201 0.27 -20.41 13.71
N THR A 202 -0.54 -20.20 14.77
CA THR A 202 -0.54 -21.06 15.98
C THR A 202 -1.50 -22.26 15.94
N GLY A 203 -2.18 -22.49 14.82
CA GLY A 203 -2.84 -23.75 14.51
C GLY A 203 -2.66 -23.96 13.02
N GLY A 204 -2.10 -25.11 12.61
CA GLY A 204 -1.84 -25.41 11.19
C GLY A 204 -3.01 -24.96 10.31
N TYR A 205 -2.68 -24.37 9.15
CA TYR A 205 -3.51 -23.63 8.19
C TYR A 205 -5.01 -23.53 8.49
N PRO A 206 -5.68 -22.40 8.19
CA PRO A 206 -7.08 -22.52 7.87
C PRO A 206 -7.23 -23.54 6.73
N SER A 207 -7.68 -24.75 7.07
CA SER A 207 -8.58 -25.47 6.17
C SER A 207 -9.59 -24.44 5.71
N ILE A 208 -9.99 -24.47 4.44
CA ILE A 208 -11.10 -23.67 3.91
C ILE A 208 -12.25 -23.85 4.90
N ASN A 209 -12.40 -22.91 5.82
CA ASN A 209 -13.33 -22.98 6.92
C ASN A 209 -13.88 -21.57 7.07
N SER A 210 -15.13 -21.52 7.52
CA SER A 210 -16.01 -20.36 7.52
C SER A 210 -15.47 -19.11 8.24
N ASN A 211 -14.28 -19.19 8.84
CA ASN A 211 -13.64 -18.12 9.61
C ASN A 211 -12.47 -17.45 8.87
N THR A 212 -12.10 -17.93 7.67
CA THR A 212 -11.11 -17.24 6.82
C THR A 212 -11.83 -16.30 5.87
N ILE A 213 -11.62 -14.99 6.05
CA ILE A 213 -12.22 -13.97 5.19
C ILE A 213 -11.35 -13.84 3.94
N TYR A 214 -11.77 -14.50 2.86
CA TYR A 214 -11.27 -14.22 1.51
C TYR A 214 -12.17 -13.16 0.90
N SER A 215 -11.68 -11.94 0.78
CA SER A 215 -12.43 -10.86 0.16
C SER A 215 -11.66 -10.35 -1.05
N GLN A 216 -12.25 -10.51 -2.23
CA GLN A 216 -11.72 -10.00 -3.49
C GLN A 216 -12.55 -8.78 -3.89
N LEU A 217 -11.89 -7.68 -4.22
CA LEU A 217 -12.52 -6.54 -4.86
C LEU A 217 -12.28 -6.63 -6.36
N ASN A 218 -13.35 -6.63 -7.15
CA ASN A 218 -13.26 -6.38 -8.59
C ASN A 218 -13.18 -4.87 -8.81
N THR A 219 -12.06 -4.36 -9.33
CA THR A 219 -11.90 -2.90 -9.48
C THR A 219 -12.67 -2.33 -10.68
N ALA A 220 -13.24 -3.17 -11.55
CA ALA A 220 -14.09 -2.72 -12.66
C ALA A 220 -15.48 -2.30 -12.18
N ASP A 221 -16.01 -2.92 -11.11
CA ASP A 221 -17.35 -2.62 -10.59
C ASP A 221 -17.40 -2.29 -9.08
N GLY A 222 -16.25 -2.31 -8.40
CA GLY A 222 -16.12 -1.95 -6.99
C GLY A 222 -16.80 -2.92 -6.03
N LYS A 223 -17.14 -4.14 -6.47
CA LYS A 223 -17.86 -5.12 -5.65
C LYS A 223 -16.93 -6.10 -4.97
N TRP A 224 -17.30 -6.45 -3.75
CA TRP A 224 -16.65 -7.50 -2.96
C TRP A 224 -17.26 -8.86 -3.26
N THR A 225 -16.42 -9.83 -3.59
CA THR A 225 -16.79 -11.24 -3.74
C THR A 225 -16.02 -12.10 -2.74
N ASN A 226 -16.70 -13.11 -2.20
CA ASN A 226 -16.05 -14.18 -1.44
C ASN A 226 -15.49 -15.18 -2.46
N ILE A 227 -14.20 -15.53 -2.37
CA ILE A 227 -13.59 -16.51 -3.28
C ILE A 227 -13.87 -17.93 -2.75
N ASP A 228 -14.46 -18.77 -3.59
CA ASP A 228 -14.50 -20.23 -3.43
C ASP A 228 -13.27 -20.85 -4.09
N GLY A 229 -12.40 -21.46 -3.28
CA GLY A 229 -11.11 -21.97 -3.72
C GLY A 229 -11.22 -23.11 -4.73
N THR A 230 -11.17 -22.81 -6.02
CA THR A 230 -10.92 -23.80 -7.08
C THR A 230 -10.01 -23.28 -8.20
N ALA A 231 -8.85 -23.96 -8.32
CA ALA A 231 -8.14 -24.36 -9.55
C ALA A 231 -6.91 -23.58 -10.12
N GLN A 232 -5.85 -24.38 -10.30
CA GLN A 232 -4.84 -24.55 -11.37
C GLN A 232 -4.08 -23.35 -11.98
N GLY A 233 -2.75 -23.34 -11.71
CA GLY A 233 -1.72 -22.56 -12.42
C GLY A 233 -0.75 -21.86 -11.47
N CYS A 234 0.10 -22.60 -10.76
CA CYS A 234 0.81 -22.13 -9.56
C CYS A 234 1.89 -21.04 -9.80
N TYR A 235 1.64 -19.82 -9.35
CA TYR A 235 2.69 -18.85 -8.98
C TYR A 235 2.94 -18.97 -7.49
N VAL A 236 4.16 -19.29 -7.08
CA VAL A 236 4.51 -19.55 -5.68
C VAL A 236 5.03 -18.28 -5.02
N CYS A 237 4.44 -17.88 -3.90
CA CYS A 237 5.04 -16.89 -3.00
C CYS A 237 5.29 -17.47 -1.61
N GLU A 238 6.48 -17.19 -1.08
CA GLU A 238 6.96 -17.65 0.22
C GLU A 238 7.04 -16.46 1.18
N VAL A 239 6.41 -16.61 2.34
CA VAL A 239 6.40 -15.58 3.39
C VAL A 239 7.63 -15.75 4.28
N LYS A 240 8.64 -14.88 4.17
CA LYS A 240 9.81 -14.91 5.07
C LYS A 240 9.46 -14.29 6.42
N THR A 241 9.56 -15.09 7.49
CA THR A 241 9.39 -14.67 8.90
C THR A 241 10.73 -14.44 9.55
#